data_AF-A0AAP5M9P1-F1
#
_entry.id   AF-A0AAP5M9P1-F1
#
_cell.length_a   1.000
_cell.length_b   1.000
_cell.length_c   1.000
_cell.angle_alpha   90.00
_cell.angle_beta   90.00
_cell.angle_gamma   90.00
#
_symmetry.space_group_name_H-M   'P 1'
#
loop_
_entity.id
_entity.type
_entity.pdbx_description
1 polymer ?
#
loop_
_entity_poly.entity_id
_entity_poly.type
_entity_poly.pdbx_seq_one_letter_code
_entity_poly.pdbx_strand_id
1 'polypeptide(L)'
;MQGGVISPLLANIALHGMETRIKQEFPEISGRGKETWFHKKGTHFCPPNIIRYADDFVVLHENKSVVTRCREIISEWLKGIGLEIKPEKTRLTHSLKSEESEDGKAGFDFLGHHIQQYPAGKYRSNINRYGEILGFNTLITPSQKAIQAHQEEIERIIKKHGSSPQVVLIKDLNPVIRGWTSFYSHSDAQTIGELSKQDYLTYLKLRKWALSRCGNINDGHTKYWNFIDGDNWVFATREGKNPFRLLKHREMKCSSTDYVKVKGDKSPYDGDLIYWSSRLGTHPQTPNRKAKLLKQQKGKCPWCGLSFHDWDVLEEDHIIPKAIGGKDEYKNLQLLHRHCHDEKTAIDLKKIRKKDHSKFLEKLSQFWEKLDWEWVNDIPFFKGFKVRKSGMTKGQHTE
;
A
#
# COMPACT_ATOMS: atom_id res chain seq x y z
N MET A 1 -1.34 -32.75 -15.28
CA MET A 1 -0.23 -31.77 -15.20
C MET A 1 -0.67 -30.60 -14.33
N GLN A 2 -0.40 -30.64 -13.02
CA GLN A 2 -0.47 -29.43 -12.19
C GLN A 2 0.73 -28.55 -12.57
N GLY A 3 0.49 -27.36 -13.13
CA GLY A 3 1.56 -26.40 -13.48
C GLY A 3 1.47 -25.73 -14.85
N GLY A 4 0.47 -26.03 -15.68
CA GLY A 4 0.24 -25.28 -16.90
C GLY A 4 -0.26 -23.86 -16.59
N VAL A 5 0.30 -22.83 -17.25
CA VAL A 5 -0.05 -21.40 -17.06
C VAL A 5 -1.54 -21.13 -17.24
N ILE A 6 -2.23 -21.94 -18.04
CA ILE A 6 -3.68 -21.83 -18.34
C ILE A 6 -4.55 -22.48 -17.25
N SER A 7 -4.01 -23.38 -16.44
CA SER A 7 -4.79 -24.15 -15.44
C SER A 7 -5.54 -23.28 -14.43
N PRO A 8 -4.97 -22.21 -13.86
CA PRO A 8 -5.69 -21.33 -12.92
C PRO A 8 -6.85 -20.58 -13.60
N LEU A 9 -6.69 -20.24 -14.88
CA LEU A 9 -7.74 -19.56 -15.64
C LEU A 9 -8.92 -20.51 -15.89
N LEU A 10 -8.66 -21.73 -16.36
CA LEU A 10 -9.70 -22.73 -16.60
C LEU A 10 -10.44 -23.10 -15.32
N ALA A 11 -9.73 -23.24 -14.19
CA ALA A 11 -10.35 -23.48 -12.89
C ALA A 11 -11.30 -22.33 -12.49
N ASN A 12 -10.90 -21.08 -12.72
CA ASN A 12 -11.76 -19.93 -12.46
C ASN A 12 -12.99 -19.88 -13.36
N ILE A 13 -12.87 -20.28 -14.63
CA ILE A 13 -13.99 -20.35 -15.58
C ILE A 13 -14.96 -21.47 -15.18
N ALA A 14 -14.43 -22.65 -14.86
CA ALA A 14 -15.24 -23.79 -14.45
C ALA A 14 -16.02 -23.51 -13.15
N LEU A 15 -15.39 -22.80 -12.21
CA LEU A 15 -16.01 -22.40 -10.94
C LEU A 15 -16.87 -21.12 -11.05
N HIS A 16 -16.88 -20.47 -12.21
CA HIS A 16 -17.73 -19.31 -12.47
C HIS A 16 -19.19 -19.76 -12.65
N GLY A 17 -20.12 -19.08 -11.97
CA GLY A 17 -21.55 -19.45 -12.00
C GLY A 17 -22.07 -20.16 -10.75
N MET A 18 -21.18 -20.62 -9.86
CA MET A 18 -21.56 -21.14 -8.53
C MET A 18 -22.39 -20.10 -7.74
N GLU A 19 -21.95 -18.84 -7.77
CA GLU A 19 -22.67 -17.74 -7.11
C GLU A 19 -24.04 -17.50 -7.74
N THR A 20 -24.12 -17.54 -9.07
CA THR A 20 -25.38 -17.40 -9.81
C THR A 20 -26.36 -18.50 -9.45
N ARG A 21 -25.89 -19.76 -9.34
CA ARG A 21 -26.73 -20.90 -8.97
C ARG A 21 -27.32 -20.72 -7.57
N ILE A 22 -26.54 -20.27 -6.61
CA ILE A 22 -27.04 -20.01 -5.24
C ILE A 22 -28.03 -18.85 -5.22
N LYS A 23 -27.77 -17.77 -5.96
CA LYS A 23 -28.71 -16.64 -6.07
C LYS A 23 -30.04 -17.02 -6.73
N GLN A 24 -30.05 -18.02 -7.62
CA GLN A 24 -31.29 -18.54 -8.21
C GLN A 24 -32.13 -19.33 -7.21
N GLU A 25 -31.48 -20.15 -6.37
CA GLU A 25 -32.16 -20.96 -5.34
C GLU A 25 -32.60 -20.11 -4.13
N PHE A 26 -31.81 -19.09 -3.79
CA PHE A 26 -32.07 -18.14 -2.71
C PHE A 26 -32.11 -16.71 -3.26
N PRO A 27 -33.18 -16.33 -3.97
CA PRO A 27 -33.32 -14.96 -4.45
C PRO A 27 -33.49 -13.99 -3.28
N GLU A 28 -33.15 -12.72 -3.50
CA GLU A 28 -33.47 -11.67 -2.53
C GLU A 28 -34.99 -11.49 -2.47
N ILE A 29 -35.55 -11.60 -1.25
CA ILE A 29 -37.00 -11.53 -1.04
C ILE A 29 -37.29 -10.34 -0.12
N SER A 30 -38.03 -9.37 -0.66
CA SER A 30 -38.55 -8.24 0.14
C SER A 30 -39.65 -8.71 1.10
N GLY A 31 -39.97 -7.95 2.14
CA GLY A 31 -40.98 -8.31 3.15
C GLY A 31 -42.41 -8.59 2.61
N ARG A 32 -42.70 -8.22 1.36
CA ARG A 32 -43.96 -8.56 0.67
C ARG A 32 -43.93 -9.92 -0.04
N GLY A 33 -42.79 -10.61 -0.03
CA GLY A 33 -42.58 -11.87 -0.69
C GLY A 33 -43.37 -13.03 -0.09
N LYS A 34 -43.45 -14.12 -0.85
CA LYS A 34 -44.11 -15.35 -0.40
C LYS A 34 -43.34 -15.98 0.76
N GLU A 35 -44.07 -16.54 1.71
CA GLU A 35 -43.48 -17.33 2.79
C GLU A 35 -42.85 -18.61 2.21
N THR A 36 -41.61 -18.87 2.60
CA THR A 36 -40.87 -20.09 2.25
C THR A 36 -40.26 -20.66 3.52
N TRP A 37 -39.70 -21.88 3.45
CA TRP A 37 -39.03 -22.48 4.61
C TRP A 37 -37.81 -21.67 5.11
N PHE A 38 -37.26 -20.79 4.27
CA PHE A 38 -36.11 -19.93 4.59
C PHE A 38 -36.46 -18.43 4.71
N HIS A 39 -37.68 -18.01 4.34
CA HIS A 39 -38.13 -16.61 4.41
C HIS A 39 -39.49 -16.50 5.07
N LYS A 40 -39.56 -15.71 6.15
CA LYS A 40 -40.80 -15.40 6.87
C LYS A 40 -41.47 -14.17 6.28
N LYS A 41 -42.77 -14.25 6.01
CA LYS A 41 -43.55 -13.12 5.47
C LYS A 41 -43.42 -11.88 6.38
N GLY A 42 -43.18 -10.72 5.77
CA GLY A 42 -42.94 -9.45 6.49
C GLY A 42 -41.48 -9.15 6.82
N THR A 43 -40.54 -10.07 6.56
CA THR A 43 -39.10 -9.86 6.81
C THR A 43 -38.33 -9.74 5.50
N HIS A 44 -37.21 -9.01 5.50
CA HIS A 44 -36.33 -8.97 4.33
C HIS A 44 -35.36 -10.16 4.39
N PHE A 45 -35.28 -10.96 3.33
CA PHE A 45 -34.31 -12.04 3.22
C PHE A 45 -33.14 -11.62 2.34
N CYS A 46 -31.94 -11.64 2.93
CA CYS A 46 -30.70 -11.39 2.21
C CYS A 46 -30.12 -12.71 1.70
N PRO A 47 -29.73 -12.80 0.42
CA PRO A 47 -29.15 -14.02 -0.14
C PRO A 47 -27.81 -14.38 0.52
N PRO A 48 -27.42 -15.68 0.53
CA PRO A 48 -26.11 -16.10 1.01
C PRO A 48 -24.97 -15.41 0.26
N ASN A 49 -23.97 -14.93 1.00
CA ASN A 49 -22.79 -14.31 0.43
C ASN A 49 -21.71 -15.35 0.20
N ILE A 50 -21.19 -15.43 -1.02
CA ILE A 50 -20.10 -16.36 -1.37
C ILE A 50 -18.85 -15.55 -1.66
N ILE A 51 -17.78 -15.89 -0.95
CA ILE A 51 -16.45 -15.31 -1.15
C ILE A 51 -15.56 -16.43 -1.66
N ARG A 52 -15.05 -16.31 -2.89
CA ARG A 52 -14.20 -17.32 -3.53
C ARG A 52 -12.84 -16.76 -3.87
N TYR A 53 -11.81 -17.57 -3.65
CA TYR A 53 -10.45 -17.34 -4.10
C TYR A 53 -9.87 -18.64 -4.67
N ALA A 54 -9.71 -18.70 -5.99
CA ALA A 54 -9.37 -19.94 -6.71
C ALA A 54 -10.33 -21.09 -6.32
N ASP A 55 -9.81 -22.17 -5.76
CA ASP A 55 -10.53 -23.35 -5.28
C ASP A 55 -11.10 -23.21 -3.87
N ASP A 56 -10.55 -22.30 -3.05
CA ASP A 56 -11.03 -22.04 -1.70
C ASP A 56 -12.21 -21.05 -1.70
N PHE A 57 -13.29 -21.36 -0.98
CA PHE A 57 -14.44 -20.47 -0.84
C PHE A 57 -15.10 -20.55 0.53
N VAL A 58 -15.84 -19.50 0.88
CA VAL A 58 -16.63 -19.39 2.12
C VAL A 58 -18.03 -18.93 1.76
N VAL A 59 -19.03 -19.56 2.37
CA VAL A 59 -20.45 -19.18 2.27
C VAL A 59 -20.89 -18.62 3.62
N LEU A 60 -21.41 -17.39 3.63
CA LEU A 60 -21.84 -16.69 4.83
C LEU A 60 -23.33 -16.40 4.77
N HIS A 61 -24.05 -16.81 5.81
CA HIS A 61 -25.47 -16.53 5.99
C HIS A 61 -25.83 -16.59 7.48
N GLU A 62 -26.89 -15.87 7.90
CA GLU A 62 -27.34 -15.83 9.31
C GLU A 62 -28.00 -17.14 9.77
N ASN A 63 -28.68 -17.83 8.87
CA ASN A 63 -29.40 -19.06 9.16
C ASN A 63 -28.58 -20.31 8.81
N LYS A 64 -28.32 -21.15 9.82
CA LYS A 64 -27.61 -22.43 9.70
C LYS A 64 -28.23 -23.37 8.67
N SER A 65 -29.56 -23.48 8.62
CA SER A 65 -30.25 -24.38 7.69
C SER A 65 -30.02 -23.98 6.22
N VAL A 66 -29.95 -22.67 5.95
CA VAL A 66 -29.63 -22.16 4.61
C VAL A 66 -28.20 -22.52 4.20
N VAL A 67 -27.23 -22.39 5.12
CA VAL A 67 -25.83 -22.79 4.84
C VAL A 67 -25.70 -24.29 4.61
N THR A 68 -26.39 -25.12 5.40
CA THR A 68 -26.44 -26.58 5.19
C THR A 68 -27.00 -26.92 3.80
N ARG A 69 -28.09 -26.25 3.39
CA ARG A 69 -28.65 -26.46 2.04
C ARG A 69 -27.72 -25.95 0.94
N CYS A 70 -27.01 -24.85 1.16
CA CYS A 70 -25.98 -24.38 0.22
C CYS A 70 -24.88 -25.43 0.04
N ARG A 71 -24.45 -26.11 1.11
CA ARG A 71 -23.45 -27.20 1.02
C ARG A 71 -23.92 -28.33 0.11
N GLU A 72 -25.19 -28.72 0.19
CA GLU A 72 -25.79 -29.74 -0.68
C GLU A 72 -25.82 -29.28 -2.14
N ILE A 73 -26.33 -28.07 -2.40
CA ILE A 73 -26.43 -27.50 -3.76
C ILE A 73 -25.05 -27.38 -4.41
N ILE A 74 -24.04 -26.91 -3.66
CA ILE A 74 -22.67 -26.80 -4.18
C ILE A 74 -22.10 -28.20 -4.46
N SER A 75 -22.38 -29.18 -3.60
CA SER A 75 -21.92 -30.56 -3.81
C SER A 75 -22.52 -31.17 -5.09
N GLU A 76 -23.82 -30.96 -5.33
CA GLU A 76 -24.50 -31.41 -6.55
C GLU A 76 -23.96 -30.69 -7.79
N TRP A 77 -23.74 -29.38 -7.70
CA TRP A 77 -23.21 -28.58 -8.79
C TRP A 77 -21.77 -28.98 -9.17
N LEU A 78 -20.91 -29.18 -8.18
CA LEU A 78 -19.52 -29.61 -8.39
C LEU A 78 -19.45 -31.01 -9.01
N LYS A 79 -20.35 -31.93 -8.61
CA LYS A 79 -20.46 -33.25 -9.26
C LYS A 79 -20.75 -33.14 -10.76
N GLY A 80 -21.59 -32.19 -11.16
CA GLY A 80 -21.87 -31.91 -12.58
C GLY A 80 -20.62 -31.46 -13.37
N ILE A 81 -19.62 -30.92 -12.70
CA ILE A 81 -18.34 -30.46 -13.28
C ILE A 81 -17.25 -31.55 -13.14
N GLY A 82 -17.53 -32.64 -12.40
CA GLY A 82 -16.56 -33.69 -12.10
C GLY A 82 -15.62 -33.36 -10.93
N LEU A 83 -16.03 -32.46 -10.04
CA LEU A 83 -15.30 -32.10 -8.82
C LEU A 83 -16.06 -32.56 -7.58
N GLU A 84 -15.33 -32.86 -6.51
CA GLU A 84 -15.92 -33.25 -5.24
C GLU A 84 -15.38 -32.39 -4.10
N ILE A 85 -16.26 -32.06 -3.16
CA ILE A 85 -15.88 -31.37 -1.93
C ILE A 85 -15.18 -32.35 -1.02
N LYS A 86 -13.98 -32.00 -0.54
CA LYS A 86 -13.28 -32.81 0.46
C LYS A 86 -13.95 -32.62 1.84
N PRO A 87 -14.55 -33.66 2.45
CA PRO A 87 -15.25 -33.53 3.73
C PRO A 87 -14.31 -33.06 4.85
N GLU A 88 -13.07 -33.54 4.86
CA GLU A 88 -12.06 -33.16 5.86
C GLU A 88 -11.70 -31.66 5.87
N LYS A 89 -11.89 -30.96 4.74
CA LYS A 89 -11.59 -29.52 4.63
C LYS A 89 -12.81 -28.65 4.86
N THR A 90 -14.01 -29.23 4.76
CA THR A 90 -15.27 -28.49 4.77
C THR A 90 -15.88 -28.59 6.15
N ARG A 91 -16.15 -27.44 6.76
CA ARG A 91 -16.71 -27.39 8.11
C ARG A 91 -17.76 -26.30 8.22
N LEU A 92 -18.75 -26.54 9.06
CA LEU A 92 -19.73 -25.54 9.43
C LEU A 92 -19.34 -24.91 10.78
N THR A 93 -19.01 -23.63 10.75
CA THR A 93 -18.60 -22.86 11.93
C THR A 93 -19.46 -21.62 12.09
N HIS A 94 -19.76 -21.25 13.33
CA HIS A 94 -20.40 -19.99 13.66
C HIS A 94 -19.33 -18.94 13.99
N SER A 95 -19.50 -17.71 13.50
CA SER A 95 -18.54 -16.61 13.69
C SER A 95 -18.39 -16.14 15.14
N LEU A 96 -19.50 -16.10 15.90
CA LEU A 96 -19.57 -15.67 17.30
C LEU A 96 -19.63 -16.80 18.35
N LYS A 97 -20.53 -17.79 18.18
CA LYS A 97 -20.83 -18.81 19.19
C LYS A 97 -20.07 -20.11 18.94
N SER A 98 -19.22 -20.51 19.88
CA SER A 98 -18.45 -21.76 19.78
C SER A 98 -19.34 -23.00 19.81
N GLU A 99 -20.42 -22.97 20.59
CA GLU A 99 -21.34 -24.10 20.80
C GLU A 99 -22.17 -24.50 19.57
N GLU A 100 -22.40 -23.56 18.64
CA GLU A 100 -23.14 -23.84 17.41
C GLU A 100 -22.25 -24.37 16.26
N SER A 101 -20.93 -24.38 16.50
CA SER A 101 -19.89 -24.79 15.55
C SER A 101 -19.59 -26.29 15.70
N GLU A 102 -19.37 -27.00 14.58
CA GLU A 102 -19.13 -28.45 14.58
C GLU A 102 -17.86 -28.85 15.37
N ASP A 103 -16.89 -27.95 15.43
CA ASP A 103 -15.56 -28.08 16.03
C ASP A 103 -15.43 -27.40 17.40
N GLY A 104 -16.53 -26.86 17.94
CA GLY A 104 -16.56 -26.20 19.25
C GLY A 104 -15.73 -24.91 19.33
N LYS A 105 -15.34 -24.34 18.18
CA LYS A 105 -14.54 -23.12 18.08
C LYS A 105 -15.29 -22.09 17.23
N ALA A 106 -15.39 -20.87 17.74
CA ALA A 106 -15.96 -19.77 16.97
C ALA A 106 -14.94 -19.22 15.96
N GLY A 107 -15.44 -18.79 14.81
CA GLY A 107 -14.62 -18.22 13.74
C GLY A 107 -14.03 -19.25 12.79
N PHE A 108 -13.43 -18.77 11.70
CA PHE A 108 -12.86 -19.61 10.67
C PHE A 108 -11.58 -19.02 10.08
N ASP A 109 -10.78 -19.89 9.45
CA ASP A 109 -9.55 -19.50 8.76
C ASP A 109 -9.82 -19.40 7.26
N PHE A 110 -9.44 -18.30 6.63
CA PHE A 110 -9.52 -18.09 5.19
C PHE A 110 -8.32 -17.28 4.69
N LEU A 111 -7.61 -17.79 3.67
CA LEU A 111 -6.42 -17.16 3.06
C LEU A 111 -5.35 -16.70 4.06
N GLY A 112 -5.12 -17.47 5.12
CA GLY A 112 -4.14 -17.12 6.15
C GLY A 112 -4.61 -16.08 7.18
N HIS A 113 -5.88 -15.69 7.14
CA HIS A 113 -6.54 -14.87 8.16
C HIS A 113 -7.50 -15.71 8.99
N HIS A 114 -7.55 -15.45 10.28
CA HIS A 114 -8.57 -15.94 11.20
C HIS A 114 -9.63 -14.86 11.40
N ILE A 115 -10.89 -15.18 11.11
CA ILE A 115 -12.02 -14.26 11.17
C ILE A 115 -12.95 -14.74 12.28
N GLN A 116 -13.08 -13.94 13.33
CA GLN A 116 -13.93 -14.25 14.48
C GLN A 116 -14.71 -13.01 14.94
N GLN A 117 -15.95 -13.24 15.38
CA GLN A 117 -16.75 -12.22 16.06
C GLN A 117 -16.66 -12.40 17.56
N TYR A 118 -16.52 -11.29 18.28
CA TYR A 118 -16.49 -11.26 19.74
C TYR A 118 -17.62 -10.40 20.28
N PRO A 119 -18.29 -10.81 21.37
CA PRO A 119 -19.36 -10.02 21.96
C PRO A 119 -18.79 -8.67 22.45
N ALA A 120 -19.52 -7.59 22.16
CA ALA A 120 -19.10 -6.24 22.51
C ALA A 120 -20.22 -5.52 23.25
N GLY A 121 -19.85 -4.78 24.32
CA GLY A 121 -20.80 -3.98 25.07
C GLY A 121 -21.37 -2.82 24.24
N LYS A 122 -22.49 -2.25 24.70
CA LYS A 122 -23.25 -1.19 24.03
C LYS A 122 -22.40 -0.02 23.50
N TYR A 123 -21.36 0.38 24.22
CA TYR A 123 -20.50 1.54 23.89
C TYR A 123 -19.26 1.21 23.06
N ARG A 124 -18.99 -0.08 22.80
CA ARG A 124 -17.80 -0.55 22.06
C ARG A 124 -18.13 -1.39 20.83
N SER A 125 -19.42 -1.67 20.62
CA SER A 125 -19.88 -2.48 19.52
C SER A 125 -19.93 -1.66 18.24
N ASN A 126 -19.58 -2.33 17.14
CA ASN A 126 -19.74 -1.78 15.81
C ASN A 126 -21.20 -1.46 15.51
N ILE A 127 -21.39 -0.38 14.78
CA ILE A 127 -22.68 0.12 14.33
C ILE A 127 -22.82 -0.20 12.85
N ASN A 128 -23.99 -0.67 12.43
CA ASN A 128 -24.26 -0.91 11.02
C ASN A 128 -24.49 0.40 10.26
N ARG A 129 -24.67 0.32 8.93
CA ARG A 129 -24.95 1.51 8.09
C ARG A 129 -26.25 2.24 8.43
N TYR A 130 -27.14 1.61 9.18
CA TYR A 130 -28.44 2.14 9.58
C TYR A 130 -28.44 2.72 11.01
N GLY A 131 -27.29 2.74 11.68
CA GLY A 131 -27.16 3.28 13.05
C GLY A 131 -27.48 2.26 14.16
N GLU A 132 -27.69 0.99 13.82
CA GLU A 132 -28.03 -0.06 14.79
C GLU A 132 -26.78 -0.72 15.36
N ILE A 133 -26.82 -1.00 16.66
CA ILE A 133 -25.73 -1.65 17.40
C ILE A 133 -25.75 -3.14 17.09
N LEU A 134 -24.64 -3.68 16.59
CA LEU A 134 -24.55 -5.09 16.20
C LEU A 134 -24.39 -6.05 17.40
N GLY A 135 -23.90 -5.57 18.53
CA GLY A 135 -23.62 -6.35 19.74
C GLY A 135 -22.32 -7.16 19.68
N PHE A 136 -21.56 -7.06 18.59
CA PHE A 136 -20.27 -7.74 18.42
C PHE A 136 -19.28 -6.90 17.62
N ASN A 137 -17.99 -7.25 17.73
CA ASN A 137 -16.91 -6.75 16.90
C ASN A 137 -16.28 -7.91 16.12
N THR A 138 -16.07 -7.71 14.83
CA THR A 138 -15.35 -8.68 14.00
C THR A 138 -13.87 -8.33 14.04
N LEU A 139 -13.02 -9.29 14.40
CA LEU A 139 -11.58 -9.16 14.31
C LEU A 139 -11.05 -10.10 13.23
N ILE A 140 -10.20 -9.55 12.37
CA ILE A 140 -9.52 -10.27 11.30
C ILE A 140 -8.05 -10.32 11.67
N THR A 141 -7.57 -11.46 12.15
CA THR A 141 -6.20 -11.63 12.65
C THR A 141 -5.43 -12.59 11.75
N PRO A 142 -4.09 -12.61 11.79
CA PRO A 142 -3.32 -13.66 11.11
C PRO A 142 -3.65 -15.03 11.72
N SER A 143 -3.78 -16.06 10.89
CA SER A 143 -4.04 -17.41 11.40
C SER A 143 -2.85 -17.93 12.23
N GLN A 144 -3.13 -18.78 13.23
CA GLN A 144 -2.07 -19.31 14.10
C GLN A 144 -1.00 -20.07 13.31
N LYS A 145 -1.40 -20.78 12.25
CA LYS A 145 -0.48 -21.47 11.33
C LYS A 145 0.43 -20.49 10.60
N ALA A 146 -0.10 -19.37 10.14
CA ALA A 146 0.70 -18.36 9.44
C ALA A 146 1.66 -17.62 10.37
N ILE A 147 1.24 -17.34 11.61
CA ILE A 147 2.10 -16.77 12.64
C ILE A 147 3.28 -17.70 12.93
N GLN A 148 2.99 -18.99 13.11
CA GLN A 148 4.02 -20.00 13.38
C GLN A 148 4.98 -20.13 12.21
N ALA A 149 4.48 -20.27 10.98
CA ALA A 149 5.31 -20.40 9.78
C ALA A 149 6.24 -19.19 9.60
N HIS A 150 5.76 -17.98 9.87
CA HIS A 150 6.59 -16.77 9.84
C HIS A 150 7.71 -16.79 10.88
N GLN A 151 7.41 -17.23 12.10
CA GLN A 151 8.41 -17.36 13.15
C GLN A 151 9.44 -18.45 12.86
N GLU A 152 9.02 -19.57 12.28
CA GLU A 152 9.92 -20.64 11.82
C GLU A 152 10.85 -20.15 10.72
N GLU A 153 10.35 -19.34 9.78
CA GLU A 153 11.16 -18.73 8.73
C GLU A 153 12.21 -17.76 9.28
N ILE A 154 11.82 -16.88 10.21
CA ILE A 154 12.76 -16.00 10.91
C ILE A 154 13.84 -16.81 11.65
N GLU A 155 13.45 -17.88 12.33
CA GLU A 155 14.38 -18.76 13.04
C GLU A 155 15.35 -19.46 12.07
N ARG A 156 14.85 -19.95 10.95
CA ARG A 156 15.66 -20.59 9.90
C ARG A 156 16.72 -19.63 9.37
N ILE A 157 16.36 -18.37 9.10
CA ILE A 157 17.29 -17.33 8.64
C ILE A 157 18.34 -17.04 9.72
N ILE A 158 17.93 -16.84 10.97
CA ILE A 158 18.87 -16.55 12.07
C ILE A 158 19.85 -17.71 12.27
N LYS A 159 19.38 -18.97 12.24
CA LYS A 159 20.24 -20.17 12.35
C LYS A 159 21.23 -20.27 11.20
N LYS A 160 20.78 -20.03 9.96
CA LYS A 160 21.65 -20.02 8.77
C LYS A 160 22.78 -18.99 8.89
N HIS A 161 22.50 -17.84 9.50
CA HIS A 161 23.45 -16.75 9.67
C HIS A 161 24.20 -16.77 11.01
N GLY A 162 24.32 -17.93 11.68
CA GLY A 162 25.00 -18.06 12.98
C GLY A 162 26.39 -17.39 13.05
N SER A 163 27.20 -17.52 11.99
CA SER A 163 28.55 -16.92 11.92
C SER A 163 28.65 -15.68 11.03
N SER A 164 27.55 -15.26 10.38
CA SER A 164 27.56 -14.18 9.39
C SER A 164 27.67 -12.79 10.02
N PRO A 165 28.12 -11.77 9.27
CA PRO A 165 28.06 -10.38 9.71
C PRO A 165 26.62 -9.92 9.93
N GLN A 166 26.43 -8.98 10.88
CA GLN A 166 25.13 -8.42 11.22
C GLN A 166 24.40 -7.81 10.01
N VAL A 167 25.13 -7.14 9.11
CA VAL A 167 24.57 -6.51 7.90
C VAL A 167 23.83 -7.54 7.04
N VAL A 168 24.42 -8.72 6.84
CA VAL A 168 23.87 -9.78 5.99
C VAL A 168 22.61 -10.35 6.63
N LEU A 169 22.62 -10.57 7.95
CA LEU A 169 21.45 -11.03 8.68
C LEU A 169 20.26 -10.05 8.56
N ILE A 170 20.51 -8.75 8.70
CA ILE A 170 19.46 -7.72 8.55
C ILE A 170 18.95 -7.67 7.11
N LYS A 171 19.85 -7.82 6.12
CA LYS A 171 19.50 -7.81 4.70
C LYS A 171 18.54 -8.94 4.32
N ASP A 172 18.69 -10.11 4.92
CA ASP A 172 17.83 -11.27 4.65
C ASP A 172 16.54 -11.25 5.49
N LEU A 173 16.57 -10.72 6.72
CA LEU A 173 15.38 -10.61 7.58
C LEU A 173 14.40 -9.50 7.14
N ASN A 174 14.91 -8.34 6.72
CA ASN A 174 14.07 -7.18 6.40
C ASN A 174 13.02 -7.46 5.30
N PRO A 175 13.36 -8.12 4.17
CA PRO A 175 12.38 -8.50 3.15
C PRO A 175 11.27 -9.42 3.67
N VAL A 176 11.60 -10.36 4.55
CA VAL A 176 10.63 -11.31 5.13
C VAL A 176 9.67 -10.58 6.07
N ILE A 177 10.18 -9.75 6.98
CA ILE A 177 9.36 -8.93 7.88
C ILE A 177 8.47 -7.97 7.09
N ARG A 178 9.03 -7.32 6.06
CA ARG A 178 8.30 -6.40 5.19
C ARG A 178 7.21 -7.10 4.38
N GLY A 179 7.50 -8.26 3.82
CA GLY A 179 6.54 -9.05 3.06
C GLY A 179 5.36 -9.46 3.94
N TRP A 180 5.65 -9.99 5.13
CA TRP A 180 4.63 -10.43 6.08
C TRP A 180 3.75 -9.28 6.59
N THR A 181 4.36 -8.17 7.03
CA THR A 181 3.62 -6.98 7.46
C THR A 181 2.82 -6.32 6.33
N SER A 182 3.31 -6.37 5.09
CA SER A 182 2.55 -5.90 3.93
C SER A 182 1.33 -6.78 3.64
N PHE A 183 1.46 -8.11 3.75
CA PHE A 183 0.36 -9.05 3.55
C PHE A 183 -0.74 -8.86 4.62
N TYR A 184 -0.33 -8.71 5.88
CA TYR A 184 -1.25 -8.50 7.01
C TYR A 184 -1.56 -7.03 7.31
N SER A 185 -1.28 -6.12 6.37
CA SER A 185 -1.52 -4.67 6.54
C SER A 185 -3.00 -4.32 6.74
N HIS A 186 -3.91 -5.10 6.16
CA HIS A 186 -5.37 -4.89 6.29
C HIS A 186 -5.99 -5.82 7.34
N SER A 187 -5.29 -6.04 8.46
CA SER A 187 -5.73 -6.92 9.54
C SER A 187 -5.67 -6.22 10.90
N ASP A 188 -6.37 -6.76 11.88
CA ASP A 188 -6.39 -6.31 13.28
C ASP A 188 -5.18 -6.80 14.09
N ALA A 189 -4.12 -7.28 13.42
CA ALA A 189 -2.89 -7.78 14.05
C ALA A 189 -2.26 -6.76 15.01
N GLN A 190 -2.35 -5.46 14.68
CA GLN A 190 -1.86 -4.39 15.56
C GLN A 190 -2.77 -4.19 16.77
N THR A 191 -4.09 -4.19 16.56
CA THR A 191 -5.12 -4.02 17.61
C THR A 191 -4.99 -5.08 18.70
N ILE A 192 -4.72 -6.33 18.33
CA ILE A 192 -4.55 -7.44 19.27
C ILE A 192 -3.13 -7.54 19.88
N GLY A 193 -2.19 -6.68 19.46
CA GLY A 193 -0.81 -6.71 19.93
C GLY A 193 0.05 -7.83 19.34
N GLU A 194 -0.39 -8.51 18.28
CA GLU A 194 0.35 -9.61 17.67
C GLU A 194 1.66 -9.12 17.05
N LEU A 195 1.67 -7.94 16.41
CA LEU A 195 2.90 -7.36 15.86
C LEU A 195 3.99 -7.15 16.93
N SER A 196 3.60 -6.65 18.10
CA SER A 196 4.50 -6.46 19.23
C SER A 196 5.04 -7.80 19.76
N LYS A 197 4.20 -8.83 19.77
CA LYS A 197 4.60 -10.19 20.13
C LYS A 197 5.59 -10.78 19.13
N GLN A 198 5.37 -10.58 17.83
CA GLN A 198 6.30 -11.01 16.78
C GLN A 198 7.66 -10.31 16.92
N ASP A 199 7.67 -9.01 17.23
CA ASP A 199 8.90 -8.27 17.52
C ASP A 199 9.63 -8.82 18.75
N TYR A 200 8.90 -9.12 19.82
CA TYR A 200 9.48 -9.70 21.03
C TYR A 200 10.10 -11.08 20.79
N LEU A 201 9.41 -11.97 20.07
CA LEU A 201 9.93 -13.29 19.71
C LEU A 201 11.18 -13.19 18.81
N THR A 202 11.15 -12.27 17.85
CA THR A 202 12.30 -11.99 16.97
C THR A 202 13.49 -11.49 17.80
N TYR A 203 13.24 -10.58 18.74
CA TYR A 203 14.25 -10.08 19.67
C TYR A 203 14.87 -11.20 20.51
N LEU A 204 14.07 -12.11 21.08
CA LEU A 204 14.58 -13.24 21.86
C LEU A 204 15.49 -14.15 21.02
N LYS A 205 15.12 -14.42 19.76
CA LYS A 205 15.94 -15.20 18.83
C LYS A 205 17.25 -14.49 18.49
N LEU A 206 17.21 -13.19 18.22
CA LEU A 206 18.40 -12.38 17.97
C LEU A 206 19.30 -12.24 19.20
N ARG A 207 18.72 -12.18 20.39
CA ARG A 207 19.46 -12.17 21.65
C ARG A 207 20.24 -13.47 21.85
N LYS A 208 19.63 -14.62 21.55
CA LYS A 208 20.32 -15.92 21.56
C LYS A 208 21.46 -15.96 20.52
N TRP A 209 21.22 -15.44 19.32
CA TRP A 209 22.26 -15.31 18.29
C TRP A 209 23.44 -14.44 18.76
N ALA A 210 23.15 -13.27 19.34
CA ALA A 210 24.18 -12.37 19.87
C ALA A 210 24.97 -13.00 21.02
N LEU A 211 24.30 -13.73 21.93
CA LEU A 211 24.94 -14.47 23.01
C LEU A 211 25.93 -15.51 22.48
N SER A 212 25.53 -16.27 21.45
CA SER A 212 26.43 -17.27 20.84
C SER A 212 27.70 -16.67 20.22
N ARG A 213 27.68 -15.37 19.88
CA ARG A 213 28.78 -14.65 19.24
C ARG A 213 29.71 -13.95 20.24
N CYS A 214 29.14 -13.39 21.31
CA CYS A 214 29.89 -12.59 22.28
C CYS A 214 30.20 -13.34 23.57
N GLY A 215 29.61 -14.51 23.81
CA GLY A 215 29.75 -15.26 25.06
C GLY A 215 29.04 -14.63 26.27
N ASN A 216 28.78 -13.33 26.23
CA ASN A 216 28.07 -12.56 27.25
C ASN A 216 26.91 -11.76 26.62
N ILE A 217 25.82 -11.69 27.36
CA ILE A 217 24.58 -11.00 26.99
C ILE A 217 24.80 -9.48 26.91
N ASN A 218 25.52 -8.91 27.89
CA ASN A 218 25.74 -7.45 27.95
C ASN A 218 26.61 -6.96 26.79
N ASP A 219 27.64 -7.75 26.43
CA ASP A 219 28.53 -7.45 25.30
C ASP A 219 27.78 -7.57 23.97
N GLY A 220 26.90 -8.58 23.84
CA GLY A 220 25.99 -8.71 22.71
C GLY A 220 25.07 -7.51 22.56
N HIS A 221 24.44 -7.07 23.66
CA HIS A 221 23.58 -5.88 23.66
C HIS A 221 24.33 -4.63 23.25
N THR A 222 25.46 -4.36 23.88
CA THR A 222 26.29 -3.19 23.58
C THR A 222 26.71 -3.19 22.12
N LYS A 223 27.13 -4.35 21.57
CA LYS A 223 27.68 -4.45 20.22
C LYS A 223 26.63 -4.31 19.11
N TYR A 224 25.47 -4.94 19.26
CA TYR A 224 24.50 -5.09 18.15
C TYR A 224 23.22 -4.25 18.29
N TRP A 225 22.91 -3.75 19.49
CA TRP A 225 21.78 -2.85 19.73
C TRP A 225 22.28 -1.42 19.91
N ASN A 226 21.65 -0.49 19.22
CA ASN A 226 22.00 0.92 19.25
C ASN A 226 20.77 1.78 19.52
N PHE A 227 21.02 3.00 20.00
CA PHE A 227 20.02 4.05 20.12
C PHE A 227 19.82 4.73 18.77
N ILE A 228 18.63 4.61 18.20
CA ILE A 228 18.24 5.25 16.93
C ILE A 228 16.84 5.83 17.11
N ASP A 229 16.65 7.10 16.75
CA ASP A 229 15.35 7.78 16.72
C ASP A 229 14.53 7.67 18.02
N GLY A 230 15.19 7.73 19.20
CA GLY A 230 14.51 7.64 20.50
C GLY A 230 14.27 6.21 21.02
N ASP A 231 14.67 5.18 20.28
CA ASP A 231 14.55 3.78 20.67
C ASP A 231 15.93 3.18 21.02
N ASN A 232 16.12 2.82 22.29
CA ASN A 232 17.37 2.23 22.82
C ASN A 232 17.61 0.77 22.38
N TRP A 233 16.62 0.13 21.76
CA TRP A 233 16.62 -1.31 21.50
C TRP A 233 16.42 -1.58 20.01
N VAL A 234 17.26 -0.98 19.16
CA VAL A 234 17.23 -1.18 17.71
C VAL A 234 18.43 -2.04 17.29
N PHE A 235 18.15 -3.21 16.71
CA PHE A 235 19.17 -4.07 16.14
C PHE A 235 19.69 -3.45 14.83
N ALA A 236 20.87 -2.85 14.88
CA ALA A 236 21.41 -2.06 13.78
C ALA A 236 22.93 -2.07 13.76
N THR A 237 23.51 -1.78 12.60
CA THR A 237 24.96 -1.65 12.44
C THR A 237 25.43 -0.29 12.95
N ARG A 238 26.59 -0.23 13.61
CA ARG A 238 27.19 1.04 14.09
C ARG A 238 27.81 1.89 12.98
N GLU A 239 28.12 1.30 11.84
CA GLU A 239 28.89 1.95 10.77
C GLU A 239 27.99 2.75 9.81
N GLY A 240 28.22 4.07 9.73
CA GLY A 240 27.77 4.94 8.64
C GLY A 240 26.75 6.02 9.01
N LYS A 241 26.64 7.05 8.15
CA LYS A 241 25.63 8.13 8.26
C LYS A 241 24.17 7.62 8.20
N ASN A 242 23.96 6.38 7.74
CA ASN A 242 22.66 5.68 7.70
C ASN A 242 22.86 4.24 8.22
N PRO A 243 22.64 3.97 9.52
CA PRO A 243 22.80 2.63 10.07
C PRO A 243 21.78 1.67 9.46
N PHE A 244 22.25 0.49 9.04
CA PHE A 244 21.36 -0.54 8.50
C PHE A 244 20.64 -1.20 9.69
N ARG A 245 19.35 -0.90 9.84
CA ARG A 245 18.53 -1.36 10.97
C ARG A 245 17.53 -2.43 10.56
N LEU A 246 17.22 -3.30 11.50
CA LEU A 246 16.13 -4.25 11.38
C LEU A 246 14.78 -3.52 11.47
N LEU A 247 13.89 -3.81 10.53
CA LEU A 247 12.51 -3.34 10.57
C LEU A 247 11.75 -4.04 11.69
N LYS A 248 10.96 -3.29 12.46
CA LYS A 248 10.05 -3.84 13.46
C LYS A 248 8.67 -4.03 12.84
N HIS A 249 7.98 -5.09 13.20
CA HIS A 249 6.62 -5.38 12.75
C HIS A 249 5.67 -4.26 13.16
N ARG A 250 5.81 -3.72 14.37
CA ARG A 250 4.98 -2.62 14.90
C ARG A 250 5.12 -1.28 14.16
N GLU A 251 6.18 -1.09 13.37
CA GLU A 251 6.39 0.16 12.61
C GLU A 251 5.46 0.25 11.40
N MET A 252 4.93 -0.88 10.93
CA MET A 252 3.97 -0.90 9.84
C MET A 252 2.57 -0.64 10.39
N LYS A 253 1.86 0.32 9.81
CA LYS A 253 0.45 0.55 10.13
C LYS A 253 -0.37 -0.64 9.63
N CYS A 254 -1.11 -1.28 10.53
CA CYS A 254 -2.09 -2.30 10.17
C CYS A 254 -3.48 -1.91 10.69
N SER A 255 -4.47 -1.91 9.79
CA SER A 255 -5.86 -1.59 10.11
C SER A 255 -6.79 -2.38 9.20
N SER A 256 -7.73 -3.13 9.78
CA SER A 256 -8.77 -3.83 9.04
C SER A 256 -9.78 -2.88 8.38
N THR A 257 -9.88 -1.64 8.87
CA THR A 257 -10.88 -0.65 8.43
C THR A 257 -10.36 0.34 7.40
N ASP A 258 -9.05 0.38 7.15
CA ASP A 258 -8.44 1.29 6.17
C ASP A 258 -8.61 0.80 4.71
N TYR A 259 -9.25 -0.35 4.49
CA TYR A 259 -9.47 -0.92 3.17
C TYR A 259 -10.64 -0.26 2.43
N VAL A 260 -10.35 0.30 1.26
CA VAL A 260 -11.38 0.81 0.34
C VAL A 260 -11.78 -0.29 -0.65
N LYS A 261 -13.03 -0.77 -0.55
CA LYS A 261 -13.59 -1.82 -1.42
C LYS A 261 -13.59 -1.44 -2.91
N VAL A 262 -13.31 -2.39 -3.78
CA VAL A 262 -13.48 -2.24 -5.25
C VAL A 262 -14.95 -1.94 -5.56
N LYS A 263 -15.18 -0.95 -6.44
CA LYS A 263 -16.54 -0.54 -6.80
C LYS A 263 -17.13 -1.55 -7.79
N GLY A 264 -18.22 -2.21 -7.40
CA GLY A 264 -18.99 -3.10 -8.27
C GLY A 264 -18.09 -4.12 -9.00
N ASP A 265 -18.30 -4.23 -10.31
CA ASP A 265 -17.63 -5.20 -11.19
C ASP A 265 -16.37 -4.63 -11.85
N LYS A 266 -15.80 -3.55 -11.29
CA LYS A 266 -14.56 -2.95 -11.82
C LYS A 266 -13.44 -3.99 -11.82
N SER A 267 -12.72 -4.07 -12.92
CA SER A 267 -11.60 -4.99 -13.15
C SER A 267 -10.37 -4.19 -13.56
N PRO A 268 -9.13 -4.50 -13.13
CA PRO A 268 -7.93 -3.82 -13.63
C PRO A 268 -7.79 -3.79 -15.16
N TYR A 269 -8.56 -4.62 -15.88
CA TYR A 269 -8.59 -4.69 -17.34
C TYR A 269 -9.87 -4.12 -17.96
N ASP A 270 -10.70 -3.40 -17.20
CA ASP A 270 -11.93 -2.77 -17.68
C ASP A 270 -11.71 -1.45 -18.47
N GLY A 271 -10.46 -1.00 -18.56
CA GLY A 271 -10.09 0.25 -19.24
C GLY A 271 -10.19 1.51 -18.37
N ASP A 272 -10.64 1.41 -17.12
CA ASP A 272 -10.69 2.54 -16.17
C ASP A 272 -9.30 2.79 -15.55
N LEU A 273 -8.40 3.24 -16.42
CA LEU A 273 -7.00 3.47 -16.09
C LEU A 273 -6.87 4.46 -14.94
N ILE A 274 -7.81 5.39 -14.78
CA ILE A 274 -7.71 6.46 -13.79
C ILE A 274 -8.11 5.96 -12.41
N TYR A 275 -9.19 5.19 -12.30
CA TYR A 275 -9.54 4.50 -11.06
C TYR A 275 -8.42 3.58 -10.60
N TRP A 276 -7.89 2.74 -11.49
CA TRP A 276 -6.85 1.78 -11.13
C TRP A 276 -5.50 2.42 -10.87
N SER A 277 -5.09 3.43 -11.65
CA SER A 277 -3.84 4.14 -11.44
C SER A 277 -3.87 5.00 -10.18
N SER A 278 -4.99 5.66 -9.88
CA SER A 278 -5.14 6.43 -8.63
C SER A 278 -5.15 5.53 -7.39
N ARG A 279 -5.73 4.33 -7.50
CA ARG A 279 -5.78 3.34 -6.42
C ARG A 279 -4.46 2.61 -6.21
N LEU A 280 -3.93 1.98 -7.26
CA LEU A 280 -2.75 1.11 -7.19
C LEU A 280 -1.46 1.95 -7.14
N GLY A 281 -1.42 3.06 -7.89
CA GLY A 281 -0.20 3.86 -8.11
C GLY A 281 0.78 3.25 -9.10
N THR A 282 0.47 2.06 -9.61
CA THR A 282 1.17 1.33 -10.65
C THR A 282 0.12 0.56 -11.45
N HIS A 283 0.15 0.64 -12.77
CA HIS A 283 -0.79 -0.08 -13.62
C HIS A 283 -0.05 -0.61 -14.86
N PRO A 284 -0.24 -1.88 -15.30
CA PRO A 284 0.51 -2.44 -16.42
C PRO A 284 0.36 -1.64 -17.72
N GLN A 285 -0.79 -1.01 -17.92
CA GLN A 285 -1.10 -0.21 -19.12
C GLN A 285 -0.82 1.29 -18.95
N THR A 286 -0.34 1.74 -17.77
CA THR A 286 -0.02 3.15 -17.50
C THR A 286 1.45 3.28 -17.12
N PRO A 287 2.23 4.20 -17.74
CA PRO A 287 3.61 4.45 -17.31
C PRO A 287 3.71 4.70 -15.80
N ASN A 288 4.67 4.04 -15.14
CA ASN A 288 4.85 4.10 -13.68
C ASN A 288 4.94 5.54 -13.14
N ARG A 289 5.51 6.45 -13.92
CA ARG A 289 5.62 7.87 -13.56
C ARG A 289 4.25 8.54 -13.45
N LYS A 290 3.39 8.39 -14.47
CA LYS A 290 2.01 8.88 -14.47
C LYS A 290 1.15 8.23 -13.39
N ALA A 291 1.25 6.92 -13.21
CA ALA A 291 0.50 6.21 -12.18
C ALA A 291 0.85 6.70 -10.76
N LYS A 292 2.15 6.95 -10.50
CA LYS A 292 2.62 7.50 -9.23
C LYS A 292 2.14 8.94 -9.01
N LEU A 293 2.15 9.78 -10.04
CA LEU A 293 1.61 11.16 -9.98
C LEU A 293 0.09 11.16 -9.74
N LEU A 294 -0.66 10.30 -10.43
CA LEU A 294 -2.11 10.13 -10.21
C LEU A 294 -2.42 9.77 -8.75
N LYS A 295 -1.65 8.86 -8.16
CA LYS A 295 -1.81 8.49 -6.75
C LYS A 295 -1.43 9.63 -5.80
N GLN A 296 -0.32 10.33 -6.05
CA GLN A 296 0.10 11.48 -5.24
C GLN A 296 -0.93 12.61 -5.26
N GLN A 297 -1.51 12.87 -6.44
CA GLN A 297 -2.52 13.90 -6.67
C GLN A 297 -3.95 13.45 -6.36
N LYS A 298 -4.13 12.21 -5.88
CA LYS A 298 -5.44 11.61 -5.57
C LYS A 298 -6.42 11.67 -6.75
N GLY A 299 -5.91 11.49 -7.97
CA GLY A 299 -6.70 11.52 -9.21
C GLY A 299 -7.23 12.90 -9.59
N LYS A 300 -6.67 14.00 -9.05
CA LYS A 300 -7.08 15.36 -9.36
C LYS A 300 -6.01 16.14 -10.11
N CYS A 301 -6.42 17.05 -10.98
CA CYS A 301 -5.56 18.03 -11.63
C CYS A 301 -5.22 19.15 -10.65
N PRO A 302 -3.92 19.44 -10.36
CA PRO A 302 -3.53 20.52 -9.46
C PRO A 302 -3.84 21.92 -9.98
N TRP A 303 -4.03 22.08 -11.30
CA TRP A 303 -4.33 23.38 -11.92
C TRP A 303 -5.80 23.77 -11.78
N CYS A 304 -6.73 22.92 -12.24
CA CYS A 304 -8.16 23.21 -12.19
C CYS A 304 -8.89 22.62 -10.98
N GLY A 305 -8.24 21.72 -10.21
CA GLY A 305 -8.82 21.06 -9.04
C GLY A 305 -9.82 19.93 -9.35
N LEU A 306 -10.18 19.71 -10.62
CA LEU A 306 -11.11 18.68 -11.05
C LEU A 306 -10.47 17.29 -11.08
N SER A 307 -11.28 16.25 -10.92
CA SER A 307 -10.85 14.86 -11.05
C SER A 307 -10.66 14.49 -12.51
N PHE A 308 -9.65 13.67 -12.78
CA PHE A 308 -9.44 13.08 -14.09
C PHE A 308 -10.51 12.01 -14.40
N HIS A 309 -10.86 11.89 -15.68
CA HIS A 309 -11.75 10.87 -16.25
C HIS A 309 -11.07 10.08 -17.37
N ASP A 310 -11.49 8.85 -17.63
CA ASP A 310 -10.80 7.92 -18.54
C ASP A 310 -10.59 8.46 -19.97
N TRP A 311 -11.44 9.39 -20.43
CA TRP A 311 -11.32 10.05 -21.73
C TRP A 311 -10.40 11.29 -21.72
N ASP A 312 -9.90 11.70 -20.56
CA ASP A 312 -9.01 12.85 -20.45
C ASP A 312 -7.59 12.52 -20.92
N VAL A 313 -7.02 13.42 -21.70
CA VAL A 313 -5.62 13.35 -22.08
C VAL A 313 -4.75 13.94 -20.97
N LEU A 314 -3.92 13.08 -20.38
CA LEU A 314 -3.06 13.39 -19.24
C LEU A 314 -1.63 13.71 -19.67
N GLU A 315 -1.19 14.93 -19.39
CA GLU A 315 0.15 15.41 -19.74
C GLU A 315 1.01 15.61 -18.48
N GLU A 316 2.29 15.23 -18.59
CA GLU A 316 3.29 15.46 -17.53
C GLU A 316 3.85 16.87 -17.65
N ASP A 317 3.87 17.58 -16.54
CA ASP A 317 4.31 18.97 -16.45
C ASP A 317 5.24 19.19 -15.26
N HIS A 318 6.10 20.21 -15.35
CA HIS A 318 6.94 20.64 -14.23
C HIS A 318 6.31 21.85 -13.53
N ILE A 319 6.10 21.77 -12.21
CA ILE A 319 5.57 22.88 -11.39
C ILE A 319 6.41 24.15 -11.59
N ILE A 320 7.73 23.99 -11.52
CA ILE A 320 8.71 25.00 -11.93
C ILE A 320 9.31 24.53 -13.27
N PRO A 321 9.16 25.30 -14.36
CA PRO A 321 9.73 24.95 -15.65
C PRO A 321 11.24 24.75 -15.59
N LYS A 322 11.75 23.75 -16.33
CA LYS A 322 13.19 23.48 -16.44
C LYS A 322 13.99 24.70 -16.90
N ALA A 323 13.44 25.50 -17.83
CA ALA A 323 14.07 26.73 -18.32
C ALA A 323 14.32 27.78 -17.22
N ILE A 324 13.53 27.77 -16.14
CA ILE A 324 13.67 28.69 -15.01
C ILE A 324 14.51 28.06 -13.87
N GLY A 325 15.01 26.84 -14.04
CA GLY A 325 15.83 26.14 -13.05
C GLY A 325 15.08 25.04 -12.27
N GLY A 326 13.88 24.65 -12.72
CA GLY A 326 13.18 23.51 -12.18
C GLY A 326 13.92 22.19 -12.41
N LYS A 327 14.03 21.35 -11.38
CA LYS A 327 14.66 20.03 -11.46
C LYS A 327 13.66 18.97 -11.91
N ASP A 328 14.15 17.90 -12.53
CA ASP A 328 13.31 16.77 -12.96
C ASP A 328 13.12 15.74 -11.84
N GLU A 329 12.49 16.17 -10.75
CA GLU A 329 12.26 15.36 -9.56
C GLU A 329 10.76 15.21 -9.30
N TYR A 330 10.31 14.12 -8.67
CA TYR A 330 8.90 13.90 -8.35
C TYR A 330 8.24 15.03 -7.55
N LYS A 331 9.02 15.80 -6.77
CA LYS A 331 8.52 16.97 -6.04
C LYS A 331 8.15 18.15 -6.95
N ASN A 332 8.72 18.20 -8.15
CA ASN A 332 8.51 19.25 -9.15
C ASN A 332 7.70 18.75 -10.35
N LEU A 333 7.21 17.52 -10.33
CA LEU A 333 6.39 16.94 -11.40
C LEU A 333 4.92 16.95 -10.99
N GLN A 334 4.06 17.20 -11.97
CA GLN A 334 2.62 17.09 -11.83
C GLN A 334 1.99 16.57 -13.12
N LEU A 335 0.79 16.04 -12.99
CA LEU A 335 -0.05 15.61 -14.10
C LEU A 335 -1.19 16.61 -14.27
N LEU A 336 -1.44 17.04 -15.50
CA LEU A 336 -2.48 18.01 -15.84
C LEU A 336 -3.38 17.48 -16.96
N HIS A 337 -4.60 18.01 -17.06
CA HIS A 337 -5.36 17.88 -18.30
C HIS A 337 -4.61 18.61 -19.41
N ARG A 338 -4.72 18.13 -20.65
CA ARG A 338 -4.15 18.80 -21.83
C ARG A 338 -4.45 20.31 -21.88
N HIS A 339 -5.72 20.71 -21.72
CA HIS A 339 -6.09 22.13 -21.72
C HIS A 339 -5.46 22.93 -20.56
N CYS A 340 -5.38 22.34 -19.36
CA CYS A 340 -4.72 22.97 -18.21
C CYS A 340 -3.21 23.13 -18.45
N HIS A 341 -2.58 22.15 -19.10
CA HIS A 341 -1.17 22.20 -19.44
C HIS A 341 -0.89 23.30 -20.47
N ASP A 342 -1.75 23.47 -21.47
CA ASP A 342 -1.64 24.55 -22.47
C ASP A 342 -1.73 25.93 -21.79
N GLU A 343 -2.71 26.13 -20.91
CA GLU A 343 -2.88 27.38 -20.15
C GLU A 343 -1.66 27.70 -19.28
N LYS A 344 -1.19 26.70 -18.51
CA LYS A 344 -0.02 26.86 -17.65
C LYS A 344 1.23 27.18 -18.48
N THR A 345 1.43 26.46 -19.59
CA THR A 345 2.57 26.68 -20.48
C THR A 345 2.58 28.09 -21.05
N ALA A 346 1.42 28.64 -21.42
CA ALA A 346 1.31 30.02 -21.88
C ALA A 346 1.75 31.04 -20.81
N ILE A 347 1.43 30.79 -19.53
CA ILE A 347 1.86 31.63 -18.40
C ILE A 347 3.36 31.48 -18.14
N ASP A 348 3.86 30.25 -18.20
CA ASP A 348 5.28 29.96 -17.97
C ASP A 348 6.16 30.57 -19.04
N LEU A 349 5.75 30.57 -20.31
CA LEU A 349 6.45 31.25 -21.40
C LEU A 349 6.61 32.76 -21.14
N LYS A 350 5.62 33.41 -20.53
CA LYS A 350 5.74 34.83 -20.14
C LYS A 350 6.81 35.02 -19.07
N LYS A 351 6.88 34.11 -18.09
CA LYS A 351 7.90 34.15 -17.02
C LYS A 351 9.30 33.85 -17.55
N ILE A 352 9.43 32.89 -18.47
CA ILE A 352 10.69 32.54 -19.13
C ILE A 352 11.23 33.76 -19.88
N ARG A 353 10.40 34.39 -20.73
CA ARG A 353 10.78 35.59 -21.48
C ARG A 353 11.24 36.74 -20.58
N LYS A 354 10.55 36.98 -19.46
CA LYS A 354 10.97 38.00 -18.47
C LYS A 354 12.34 37.70 -17.87
N LYS A 355 12.60 36.45 -17.50
CA LYS A 355 13.89 36.02 -16.95
C LYS A 355 15.02 36.15 -17.98
N ASP A 356 14.75 35.75 -19.21
CA ASP A 356 15.74 35.84 -20.30
C ASP A 356 16.05 37.31 -20.63
N HIS A 357 15.03 38.18 -20.62
CA HIS A 357 15.23 39.62 -20.79
C HIS A 357 16.05 40.23 -19.65
N SER A 358 15.78 39.85 -18.40
CA SER A 358 16.58 40.29 -17.24
C SER A 358 18.03 39.83 -17.33
N LYS A 359 18.29 38.56 -17.68
CA LYS A 359 19.66 38.07 -17.93
C LYS A 359 20.34 38.79 -19.08
N PHE A 360 19.60 39.12 -20.13
CA PHE A 360 20.11 39.90 -21.24
C PHE A 360 20.51 41.31 -20.79
N LEU A 361 19.66 42.00 -20.02
CA LEU A 361 19.96 43.31 -19.45
C LEU A 361 21.16 43.28 -18.50
N GLU A 362 21.30 42.24 -17.67
CA GLU A 362 22.49 42.05 -16.82
C GLU A 362 23.76 41.90 -17.65
N LYS A 363 23.74 41.05 -18.69
CA LYS A 363 24.87 40.91 -19.61
C LYS A 363 25.19 42.21 -20.35
N LEU A 364 24.15 42.94 -20.75
CA LEU A 364 24.28 44.21 -21.45
C LEU A 364 24.87 45.26 -20.51
N SER A 365 24.43 45.34 -19.25
CA SER A 365 25.03 46.19 -18.21
C SER A 365 26.51 45.87 -17.99
N GLN A 366 26.86 44.58 -17.80
CA GLN A 366 28.25 44.14 -17.65
C GLN A 366 29.11 44.46 -18.88
N PHE A 367 28.51 44.47 -20.07
CA PHE A 367 29.18 44.88 -21.30
C PHE A 367 29.35 46.40 -21.37
N TRP A 368 28.29 47.16 -21.07
CA TRP A 368 28.28 48.62 -21.02
C TRP A 368 29.31 49.17 -20.02
N GLU A 369 29.49 48.53 -18.86
CA GLU A 369 30.46 48.92 -17.85
C GLU A 369 31.93 48.81 -18.31
N LYS A 370 32.21 47.89 -19.26
CA LYS A 370 33.55 47.68 -19.83
C LYS A 370 33.94 48.72 -20.88
N LEU A 371 32.97 49.47 -21.38
CA LEU A 371 33.15 50.50 -22.38
C LEU A 371 33.21 51.87 -21.70
N ASP A 372 33.99 52.77 -22.27
CA ASP A 372 34.12 54.15 -21.81
C ASP A 372 33.25 55.07 -22.66
N TRP A 373 32.46 55.91 -22.01
CA TRP A 373 31.37 56.68 -22.63
C TRP A 373 31.48 58.15 -22.26
N GLU A 374 31.21 59.02 -23.22
CA GLU A 374 31.08 60.47 -23.02
C GLU A 374 29.66 60.90 -23.31
N TRP A 375 29.05 61.67 -22.42
CA TRP A 375 27.67 62.12 -22.56
C TRP A 375 27.66 63.55 -23.10
N VAL A 376 27.09 63.74 -24.29
CA VAL A 376 26.91 65.06 -24.90
C VAL A 376 25.42 65.25 -25.16
N ASN A 377 24.81 66.26 -24.52
CA ASN A 377 23.37 66.53 -24.58
C ASN A 377 22.51 65.29 -24.27
N ASP A 378 22.83 64.58 -23.19
CA ASP A 378 22.17 63.34 -22.74
C ASP A 378 22.24 62.14 -23.71
N ILE A 379 23.11 62.19 -24.72
CA ILE A 379 23.37 61.10 -25.67
C ILE A 379 24.76 60.51 -25.41
N PRO A 380 24.89 59.19 -25.14
CA PRO A 380 26.17 58.56 -24.89
C PRO A 380 26.94 58.28 -26.19
N PHE A 381 28.15 58.83 -26.31
CA PHE A 381 29.10 58.57 -27.39
C PHE A 381 30.22 57.62 -26.92
N PHE A 382 30.52 56.62 -27.76
CA PHE A 382 31.55 55.62 -27.48
C PHE A 382 32.96 56.21 -27.62
N LYS A 383 33.75 56.19 -26.55
CA LYS A 383 35.12 56.75 -26.52
C LYS A 383 36.22 55.69 -26.64
N GLY A 384 35.94 54.43 -26.27
CA GLY A 384 36.89 53.31 -26.34
C GLY A 384 36.61 52.22 -25.30
N PHE A 385 37.42 51.15 -25.26
CA PHE A 385 37.35 50.15 -24.18
C PHE A 385 38.12 50.64 -22.95
N LYS A 386 37.59 50.43 -21.74
CA LYS A 386 38.32 50.75 -20.50
C LYS A 386 39.53 49.83 -20.36
N VAL A 387 40.73 50.38 -20.51
CA VAL A 387 41.99 49.63 -20.35
C VAL A 387 42.19 49.29 -18.88
N ARG A 388 42.24 47.99 -18.54
CA ARG A 388 42.58 47.53 -17.18
C ARG A 388 44.02 47.92 -16.85
N LYS A 389 44.22 48.85 -15.90
CA LYS A 389 45.54 49.02 -15.24
C LYS A 389 45.83 47.78 -14.40
N SER A 390 46.66 46.86 -14.89
CA SER A 390 47.28 45.82 -14.08
C SER A 390 48.38 46.45 -13.21
N GLY A 391 48.05 46.80 -11.98
CA GLY A 391 49.00 47.31 -11.00
C GLY A 391 49.88 46.19 -10.44
N MET A 392 51.17 46.26 -10.78
CA MET A 392 52.28 45.45 -10.28
C MET A 392 52.42 45.56 -8.74
N THR A 393 52.56 44.43 -8.07
CA THR A 393 53.13 44.32 -6.72
C THR A 393 54.61 44.73 -6.76
N LYS A 394 54.98 45.75 -5.98
CA LYS A 394 56.37 45.98 -5.54
C LYS A 394 56.38 46.01 -4.02
N GLY A 395 57.15 45.09 -3.44
CA GLY A 395 57.53 45.11 -2.03
C GLY A 395 58.69 46.06 -1.75
N GLN A 396 59.21 45.95 -0.51
CA GLN A 396 60.31 46.69 0.13
C GLN A 396 59.87 48.04 0.72
N HIS A 397 60.29 48.51 1.90
CA HIS A 397 61.10 48.02 3.03
C HIS A 397 60.96 49.09 4.17
N THR A 398 61.43 48.75 5.38
CA THR A 398 61.85 49.60 6.54
C THR A 398 60.76 50.35 7.33
N GLU A 399 60.75 50.37 8.67
CA GLU A 399 61.78 50.10 9.71
C GLU A 399 61.35 49.09 10.77
#